data_AF-A0AAV5C4R3-F1
#
_entry.id   AF-A0AAV5C4R3-F1
#
_cell.length_a   1.000
_cell.length_b   1.000
_cell.length_c   1.000
_cell.angle_alpha   90.00
_cell.angle_beta   90.00
_cell.angle_gamma   90.00
#
_symmetry.space_group_name_H-M   'P 1'
#
loop_
_entity.id
_entity.type
_entity.pdbx_description
1 polymer ?
#
loop_
_entity_poly.entity_id
_entity_poly.type
_entity_poly.pdbx_seq_one_letter_code
_entity_poly.pdbx_strand_id
1 'polypeptide(L)'
;MGPGLYSDIGKKARGEDELSFGFSFLRIRGILYWVAVYGSSSDLYSSFADVVFAAGFADLLYRDFQTDQKFTLTTYASNGAAITASSTKKNEAILSEIQTQLKHNGVTVDVKATSDSLASLLTTITTEDLGVPGLKKIVTIPFPYQTAGKAELQYLHEYTGISASVGLNSKPLVNLSGVVGNKVVAVGADVAYDTATGNLTKYNAGFSVTNADLIAAVTLNNKGDSLTASYYHLVNAGNNTTVGAEMTHSFSSNQNTITFGSQHALDPFTTVKARYNNHGMASALIQHEWRPKSFFTLSTEVDTKAIEKSSKVGLSLVLKP
;
A
#
# COMPACT_ATOMS: atom_id res chain seq x y z
N MET A 1 -10.40 32.04 46.36
CA MET A 1 -9.71 32.97 45.45
C MET A 1 -8.93 32.13 44.47
N GLY A 2 -9.16 32.34 43.18
CA GLY A 2 -8.52 31.59 42.10
C GLY A 2 -7.06 32.00 41.86
N PRO A 3 -6.62 31.98 40.61
CA PRO A 3 -5.78 30.91 40.07
C PRO A 3 -4.41 31.43 39.60
N GLY A 4 -3.43 30.54 39.44
CA GLY A 4 -2.10 30.90 38.96
C GLY A 4 -1.53 29.86 37.99
N LEU A 5 -1.80 30.11 36.70
CA LEU A 5 -0.87 29.91 35.57
C LEU A 5 -0.18 28.54 35.43
N TYR A 6 -0.90 27.57 34.86
CA TYR A 6 -0.35 26.58 33.93
C TYR A 6 -1.49 26.12 33.01
N SER A 7 -1.88 26.97 32.07
CA SER A 7 -2.91 26.67 31.06
C SER A 7 -2.31 26.68 29.65
N ASP A 8 -2.69 25.66 28.88
CA ASP A 8 -2.95 25.72 27.43
C ASP A 8 -1.85 25.54 26.38
N ILE A 9 -0.82 24.72 26.64
CA ILE A 9 0.04 24.20 25.55
C ILE A 9 0.08 22.65 25.49
N GLY A 10 -0.34 21.94 26.55
CA GLY A 10 -0.25 20.47 26.62
C GLY A 10 -1.51 19.67 26.26
N LYS A 11 -2.64 20.32 25.93
CA LYS A 11 -3.93 19.63 25.70
C LYS A 11 -4.47 19.69 24.27
N LYS A 12 -3.74 20.28 23.32
CA LYS A 12 -4.13 20.35 21.90
C LYS A 12 -3.40 19.36 20.97
N ALA A 13 -2.61 18.43 21.54
CA ALA A 13 -1.84 17.42 20.81
C ALA A 13 -2.30 15.97 21.05
N ARG A 14 -3.47 15.77 21.69
CA ARG A 14 -4.21 14.50 21.67
C ARG A 14 -5.42 14.65 20.76
N GLY A 15 -5.16 14.78 19.47
CA GLY A 15 -6.15 14.45 18.45
C GLY A 15 -6.17 12.95 18.32
N GLU A 16 -7.08 12.30 19.04
CA GLU A 16 -7.51 10.93 18.76
C GLU A 16 -8.20 10.91 17.40
N ASP A 17 -7.46 10.91 16.28
CA ASP A 17 -8.03 10.77 14.92
C ASP A 17 -7.04 10.27 13.84
N GLU A 18 -5.91 9.65 14.22
CA GLU A 18 -4.90 9.17 13.24
C GLU A 18 -4.74 7.63 13.13
N LEU A 19 -5.62 6.83 13.74
CA LEU A 19 -5.45 5.36 13.75
C LEU A 19 -6.36 4.58 12.77
N SER A 20 -7.17 5.23 11.92
CA SER A 20 -8.06 4.53 10.97
C SER A 20 -7.59 4.44 9.52
N PHE A 21 -6.45 5.03 9.14
CA PHE A 21 -6.04 5.10 7.73
C PHE A 21 -4.89 4.15 7.29
N GLY A 22 -4.28 3.39 8.22
CA GLY A 22 -3.06 2.63 7.93
C GLY A 22 -3.22 1.16 7.48
N PHE A 23 -4.31 0.48 7.82
CA PHE A 23 -4.32 -1.00 7.79
C PHE A 23 -5.04 -1.65 6.59
N SER A 24 -6.08 -1.01 6.02
CA SER A 24 -6.74 -1.57 4.81
C SER A 24 -5.97 -1.31 3.52
N PHE A 25 -5.11 -0.27 3.49
CA PHE A 25 -4.33 0.10 2.31
C PHE A 25 -3.05 -0.72 2.12
N LEU A 26 -2.50 -1.26 3.21
CA LEU A 26 -1.19 -1.93 3.18
C LEU A 26 -1.26 -3.37 2.65
N ARG A 27 -2.42 -4.00 2.68
CA ARG A 27 -2.56 -5.44 2.38
C ARG A 27 -2.81 -5.77 0.91
N ILE A 28 -3.32 -4.81 0.13
CA ILE A 28 -3.56 -4.96 -1.31
C ILE A 28 -2.24 -4.84 -2.10
N ARG A 29 -1.22 -4.18 -1.54
CA ARG A 29 0.10 -4.00 -2.19
C ARG A 29 0.93 -5.29 -2.31
N GLY A 30 0.66 -6.31 -1.49
CA GLY A 30 1.46 -7.55 -1.44
C GLY A 30 1.15 -8.57 -2.53
N ILE A 31 -0.01 -8.48 -3.18
CA ILE A 31 -0.47 -9.47 -4.17
C ILE A 31 -0.13 -9.04 -5.62
N LEU A 32 0.12 -7.75 -5.87
CA LEU A 32 0.29 -7.23 -7.23
C LEU A 32 1.68 -7.42 -7.86
N TYR A 33 2.74 -7.68 -7.08
CA TYR A 33 4.11 -7.73 -7.63
C TYR A 33 4.36 -8.97 -8.52
N TRP A 34 3.65 -10.08 -8.27
CA TRP A 34 3.84 -11.31 -9.04
C TRP A 34 3.19 -11.24 -10.43
N VAL A 35 2.08 -10.50 -10.55
CA VAL A 35 1.31 -10.38 -11.80
C VAL A 35 2.02 -9.45 -12.80
N ALA A 36 2.62 -8.36 -12.33
CA ALA A 36 3.18 -7.35 -13.23
C ALA A 36 4.56 -7.70 -13.82
N VAL A 37 5.34 -8.59 -13.19
CA VAL A 37 6.76 -8.78 -13.57
C VAL A 37 7.05 -10.15 -14.19
N TYR A 38 6.23 -11.20 -13.95
CA TYR A 38 6.55 -12.56 -14.44
C TYR A 38 5.33 -13.42 -14.85
N GLY A 39 4.25 -12.84 -15.37
CA GLY A 39 3.03 -13.58 -15.72
C GLY A 39 2.52 -13.33 -17.14
N SER A 40 2.71 -14.31 -18.02
CA SER A 40 1.84 -14.51 -19.18
C SER A 40 0.39 -14.68 -18.72
N SER A 41 -0.53 -13.98 -19.38
CA SER A 41 -2.00 -14.11 -19.38
C SER A 41 -2.79 -13.84 -18.08
N SER A 42 -3.78 -12.95 -18.25
CA SER A 42 -5.14 -12.94 -17.64
C SER A 42 -5.45 -12.33 -16.26
N ASP A 43 -4.52 -11.76 -15.50
CA ASP A 43 -4.90 -11.24 -14.17
C ASP A 43 -5.30 -9.75 -14.19
N LEU A 44 -6.61 -9.51 -14.11
CA LEU A 44 -7.29 -8.20 -14.07
C LEU A 44 -7.40 -7.62 -12.66
N TYR A 45 -7.48 -6.29 -12.58
CA TYR A 45 -7.69 -5.42 -11.43
C TYR A 45 -8.56 -6.01 -10.31
N SER A 46 -7.97 -6.33 -9.16
CA SER A 46 -8.64 -7.00 -8.04
C SER A 46 -9.42 -6.09 -7.08
N SER A 47 -9.23 -4.77 -7.14
CA SER A 47 -9.86 -3.82 -6.22
C SER A 47 -9.95 -2.40 -6.79
N PHE A 48 -10.82 -1.55 -6.23
CA PHE A 48 -10.87 -0.11 -6.51
C PHE A 48 -9.48 0.55 -6.36
N ALA A 49 -8.65 0.08 -5.42
CA ALA A 49 -7.29 0.60 -5.24
C ALA A 49 -6.40 0.37 -6.48
N ASP A 50 -6.63 -0.69 -7.26
CA ASP A 50 -5.84 -1.02 -8.45
C ASP A 50 -6.18 -0.13 -9.66
N VAL A 51 -7.37 0.48 -9.66
CA VAL A 51 -7.82 1.43 -10.71
C VAL A 51 -7.59 2.88 -10.33
N VAL A 52 -7.63 3.19 -9.03
CA VAL A 52 -7.46 4.54 -8.46
C VAL A 52 -6.00 4.97 -8.47
N PHE A 53 -5.11 4.04 -8.14
CA PHE A 53 -3.69 4.24 -8.34
C PHE A 53 -3.38 3.48 -9.62
N ALA A 54 -3.07 4.18 -10.72
CA ALA A 54 -2.37 3.53 -11.82
C ALA A 54 -1.26 2.67 -11.20
N ALA A 55 -1.41 1.34 -11.14
CA ALA A 55 -0.65 0.53 -10.20
C ALA A 55 0.86 0.69 -10.41
N GLY A 56 1.28 0.89 -11.67
CA GLY A 56 2.66 1.22 -12.04
C GLY A 56 3.15 2.59 -11.55
N PHE A 57 2.27 3.57 -11.35
CA PHE A 57 2.62 4.89 -10.82
C PHE A 57 2.90 4.88 -9.32
N ALA A 58 1.98 4.32 -8.52
CA ALA A 58 2.18 4.21 -7.08
C ALA A 58 3.43 3.38 -6.76
N ASP A 59 3.70 2.42 -7.61
CA ASP A 59 4.90 1.61 -7.57
C ASP A 59 6.20 2.40 -7.85
N LEU A 60 6.16 3.25 -8.88
CA LEU A 60 7.26 4.14 -9.25
C LEU A 60 7.64 5.10 -8.11
N LEU A 61 6.64 5.74 -7.48
CA LEU A 61 6.88 6.79 -6.50
C LEU A 61 7.08 6.31 -5.06
N TYR A 62 6.49 5.18 -4.70
CA TYR A 62 6.36 4.80 -3.28
C TYR A 62 6.92 3.42 -2.94
N ARG A 63 7.16 2.54 -3.93
CA ARG A 63 7.68 1.20 -3.63
C ARG A 63 9.16 1.27 -3.23
N ASP A 64 9.52 0.49 -2.22
CA ASP A 64 10.90 0.24 -1.75
C ASP A 64 11.65 1.45 -1.18
N PHE A 65 11.09 2.67 -1.25
CA PHE A 65 11.58 3.85 -0.53
C PHE A 65 11.39 3.66 0.98
N GLN A 66 12.35 3.01 1.63
CA GLN A 66 12.37 2.80 3.07
C GLN A 66 13.67 3.36 3.64
N THR A 67 13.53 4.37 4.50
CA THR A 67 14.66 5.04 5.19
C THR A 67 15.15 4.31 6.45
N ASP A 68 14.54 3.17 6.78
CA ASP A 68 14.90 2.34 7.94
C ASP A 68 15.81 1.18 7.52
N GLN A 69 16.43 0.51 8.49
CA GLN A 69 17.21 -0.72 8.22
C GLN A 69 16.30 -1.93 8.34
N LYS A 70 16.06 -2.63 7.24
CA LYS A 70 15.15 -3.79 7.18
C LYS A 70 15.83 -5.03 6.64
N PHE A 71 15.85 -6.08 7.43
CA PHE A 71 16.23 -7.41 6.99
C PHE A 71 14.99 -8.28 6.81
N THR A 72 14.91 -9.06 5.75
CA THR A 72 13.81 -9.99 5.47
C THR A 72 14.36 -11.29 4.90
N LEU A 73 14.00 -12.41 5.51
CA LEU A 73 14.36 -13.75 5.09
C LEU A 73 13.08 -14.55 4.89
N THR A 74 12.84 -15.05 3.67
CA THR A 74 11.74 -15.97 3.38
C THR A 74 12.31 -17.35 3.11
N THR A 75 11.84 -18.38 3.79
CA THR A 75 12.15 -19.79 3.52
C THR A 75 10.88 -20.56 3.16
N TYR A 76 11.05 -21.69 2.46
CA TYR A 76 9.93 -22.55 2.07
C TYR A 76 10.07 -23.91 2.74
N ALA A 77 9.03 -24.35 3.44
CA ALA A 77 8.95 -25.67 4.02
C ALA A 77 8.54 -26.72 2.97
N SER A 78 8.82 -27.99 3.25
CA SER A 78 8.51 -29.12 2.35
C SER A 78 7.02 -29.29 2.05
N ASN A 79 6.15 -28.79 2.95
CA ASN A 79 4.70 -28.76 2.76
C ASN A 79 4.20 -27.56 1.93
N GLY A 80 5.11 -26.76 1.36
CA GLY A 80 4.78 -25.58 0.56
C GLY A 80 4.49 -24.31 1.38
N ALA A 81 4.61 -24.35 2.71
CA ALA A 81 4.45 -23.15 3.53
C ALA A 81 5.63 -22.19 3.33
N ALA A 82 5.34 -20.91 3.10
CA ALA A 82 6.33 -19.84 3.07
C ALA A 82 6.43 -19.20 4.46
N ILE A 83 7.62 -19.18 5.04
CA ILE A 83 7.91 -18.57 6.34
C ILE A 83 8.79 -17.36 6.09
N THR A 84 8.31 -16.17 6.40
CA THR A 84 9.03 -14.90 6.27
C THR A 84 9.32 -14.33 7.65
N ALA A 85 10.60 -14.22 8.00
CA ALA A 85 11.06 -13.49 9.16
C ALA A 85 11.60 -12.13 8.70
N SER A 86 11.16 -11.05 9.33
CA SER A 86 11.68 -9.71 9.06
C SER A 86 11.96 -8.94 10.34
N SER A 87 12.97 -8.10 10.28
CA SER A 87 13.34 -7.21 11.38
C SER A 87 13.63 -5.84 10.80
N THR A 88 12.98 -4.82 11.34
CA THR A 88 13.15 -3.43 10.95
C THR A 88 13.63 -2.63 12.15
N LYS A 89 14.79 -2.01 12.04
CA LYS A 89 15.27 -1.03 13.00
C LYS A 89 14.81 0.35 12.59
N LYS A 90 13.96 0.95 13.42
CA LYS A 90 13.46 2.32 13.27
C LYS A 90 13.95 3.14 14.45
N ASN A 91 14.81 4.12 14.18
CA ASN A 91 15.56 4.84 15.21
C ASN A 91 16.37 3.87 16.10
N GLU A 92 15.95 3.68 17.35
CA GLU A 92 16.55 2.75 18.33
C GLU A 92 15.69 1.49 18.57
N ALA A 93 14.43 1.48 18.11
CA ALA A 93 13.53 0.36 18.30
C ALA A 93 13.71 -0.68 17.19
N ILE A 94 13.77 -1.95 17.58
CA ILE A 94 13.77 -3.09 16.66
C ILE A 94 12.38 -3.68 16.66
N LEU A 95 11.71 -3.61 15.51
CA LEU A 95 10.42 -4.23 15.26
C LEU A 95 10.66 -5.53 14.51
N SER A 96 10.21 -6.64 15.09
CA SER A 96 10.36 -7.96 14.49
C SER A 96 8.99 -8.52 14.12
N GLU A 97 8.95 -9.16 12.95
CA GLU A 97 7.75 -9.75 12.39
C GLU A 97 8.06 -11.14 11.85
N ILE A 98 7.19 -12.11 12.15
CA ILE A 98 7.22 -13.44 11.55
C ILE A 98 5.88 -13.66 10.87
N GLN A 99 5.91 -13.98 9.59
CA GLN A 99 4.74 -14.28 8.77
C GLN A 99 4.85 -15.70 8.22
N THR A 100 3.80 -16.49 8.36
CA THR A 100 3.70 -17.83 7.77
C THR A 100 2.49 -17.86 6.85
N GLN A 101 2.70 -18.23 5.60
CA GLN A 101 1.66 -18.38 4.60
C GLN A 101 1.61 -19.81 4.08
N LEU A 102 0.42 -20.42 4.09
CA LEU A 102 0.17 -21.74 3.53
C LEU A 102 -1.00 -21.67 2.55
N LYS A 103 -0.80 -22.15 1.32
CA LYS A 103 -1.85 -22.25 0.30
C LYS A 103 -2.15 -23.71 0.01
N HIS A 104 -3.42 -24.11 0.14
CA HIS A 104 -3.88 -25.47 -0.14
C HIS A 104 -5.32 -25.44 -0.66
N ASN A 105 -5.57 -26.05 -1.83
CA ASN A 105 -6.89 -26.20 -2.45
C ASN A 105 -7.74 -24.91 -2.48
N GLY A 106 -7.19 -23.80 -2.99
CA GLY A 106 -7.92 -22.52 -3.08
C GLY A 106 -8.09 -21.77 -1.75
N VAL A 107 -7.61 -22.33 -0.64
CA VAL A 107 -7.57 -21.68 0.67
C VAL A 107 -6.14 -21.23 0.97
N THR A 108 -5.97 -19.96 1.35
CA THR A 108 -4.70 -19.41 1.82
C THR A 108 -4.86 -18.99 3.27
N VAL A 109 -4.00 -19.51 4.14
CA VAL A 109 -3.93 -19.12 5.55
C VAL A 109 -2.63 -18.36 5.77
N ASP A 110 -2.75 -17.14 6.26
CA ASP A 110 -1.67 -16.21 6.55
C ASP A 110 -1.68 -15.89 8.05
N VAL A 111 -0.58 -16.13 8.74
CA VAL A 111 -0.43 -15.86 10.17
C VAL A 111 0.77 -14.95 10.36
N LYS A 112 0.53 -13.73 10.82
CA LYS A 112 1.55 -12.70 11.04
C LYS A 112 1.65 -12.38 12.53
N ALA A 113 2.81 -12.64 13.12
CA ALA A 113 3.14 -12.25 14.49
C ALA A 113 4.05 -11.04 14.46
N THR A 114 3.74 -10.00 15.24
CA THR A 114 4.55 -8.77 15.32
C THR A 114 4.88 -8.46 16.77
N SER A 115 6.06 -7.89 17.02
CA SER A 115 6.49 -7.48 18.37
C SER A 115 5.82 -6.19 18.88
N ASP A 116 4.91 -5.59 18.11
CA ASP A 116 4.21 -4.35 18.48
C ASP A 116 2.98 -4.64 19.33
N SER A 117 2.86 -3.89 20.43
CA SER A 117 2.07 -4.19 21.63
C SER A 117 0.54 -4.21 21.48
N LEU A 118 -0.02 -3.88 20.31
CA LEU A 118 -1.47 -3.77 20.10
C LEU A 118 -2.09 -4.90 19.26
N ALA A 119 -1.30 -5.66 18.48
CA ALA A 119 -1.77 -6.81 17.70
C ALA A 119 -0.63 -7.82 17.52
N SER A 120 -0.35 -8.58 18.57
CA SER A 120 0.79 -9.51 18.58
C SER A 120 0.65 -10.64 17.57
N LEU A 121 -0.58 -10.99 17.17
CA LEU A 121 -0.85 -12.02 16.18
C LEU A 121 -2.05 -11.65 15.29
N LEU A 122 -1.89 -11.70 13.97
CA LEU A 122 -2.91 -11.45 12.96
C LEU A 122 -3.06 -12.71 12.10
N THR A 123 -4.21 -13.35 12.20
CA THR A 123 -4.55 -14.51 11.36
C THR A 123 -5.46 -14.07 10.23
N THR A 124 -5.22 -14.54 9.02
CA THR A 124 -6.05 -14.23 7.86
C THR A 124 -6.27 -15.44 7.01
N ILE A 125 -7.53 -15.65 6.69
CA ILE A 125 -7.98 -16.78 5.91
C ILE A 125 -8.61 -16.20 4.64
N THR A 126 -7.99 -16.51 3.51
CA THR A 126 -8.50 -16.19 2.18
C THR A 126 -9.01 -17.47 1.55
N THR A 127 -10.25 -17.48 1.10
CA THR A 127 -10.84 -18.58 0.34
C THR A 127 -11.21 -18.06 -1.04
N GLU A 128 -10.60 -18.64 -2.06
CA GLU A 128 -10.85 -18.34 -3.46
C GLU A 128 -11.91 -19.30 -4.02
N ASP A 129 -12.64 -18.86 -5.04
CA ASP A 129 -13.56 -19.65 -5.85
C ASP A 129 -14.58 -20.47 -5.02
N LEU A 130 -15.34 -19.77 -4.17
CA LEU A 130 -16.44 -20.32 -3.35
C LEU A 130 -17.65 -20.78 -4.19
N GLY A 131 -17.42 -21.66 -5.18
CA GLY A 131 -18.43 -22.14 -6.12
C GLY A 131 -18.77 -21.15 -7.24
N VAL A 132 -18.25 -19.92 -7.18
CA VAL A 132 -18.36 -18.89 -8.24
C VAL A 132 -16.95 -18.44 -8.62
N PRO A 133 -16.54 -18.59 -9.90
CA PRO A 133 -15.24 -18.11 -10.35
C PRO A 133 -15.04 -16.62 -10.06
N GLY A 134 -13.89 -16.26 -9.49
CA GLY A 134 -13.54 -14.88 -9.18
C GLY A 134 -14.11 -14.34 -7.86
N LEU A 135 -14.90 -15.13 -7.12
CA LEU A 135 -15.35 -14.78 -5.78
C LEU A 135 -14.26 -15.14 -4.75
N LYS A 136 -13.79 -14.16 -3.99
CA LYS A 136 -12.82 -14.33 -2.91
C LYS A 136 -13.41 -13.85 -1.59
N LYS A 137 -13.25 -14.64 -0.54
CA LYS A 137 -13.60 -14.28 0.83
C LYS A 137 -12.33 -14.14 1.65
N ILE A 138 -12.20 -13.06 2.40
CA ILE A 138 -11.05 -12.78 3.24
C ILE A 138 -11.56 -12.49 4.65
N VAL A 139 -11.06 -13.22 5.64
CA VAL A 139 -11.38 -12.99 7.06
C VAL A 139 -10.08 -12.76 7.81
N THR A 140 -9.97 -11.61 8.46
CA THR A 140 -8.82 -11.22 9.29
C THR A 140 -9.23 -11.16 10.74
N ILE A 141 -8.49 -11.85 11.62
CA ILE A 141 -8.76 -11.91 13.05
C ILE A 141 -7.47 -11.56 13.81
N PRO A 142 -7.42 -10.41 14.50
CA PRO A 142 -6.37 -10.09 15.45
C PRO A 142 -6.54 -10.85 16.76
N PHE A 143 -5.41 -11.25 17.36
CA PHE A 143 -5.31 -11.82 18.70
C PHE A 143 -4.26 -11.02 19.49
N PRO A 144 -4.50 -10.71 20.79
CA PRO A 144 -5.56 -11.21 21.68
C PRO A 144 -6.93 -10.51 21.53
N TYR A 145 -7.01 -9.39 20.82
CA TYR A 145 -8.23 -8.60 20.69
C TYR A 145 -9.11 -9.06 19.52
N GLN A 146 -9.85 -10.15 19.73
CA GLN A 146 -10.74 -10.76 18.72
C GLN A 146 -11.84 -9.81 18.20
N THR A 147 -12.15 -8.76 18.98
CA THR A 147 -13.16 -7.76 18.68
C THR A 147 -12.74 -6.76 17.61
N ALA A 148 -11.55 -6.85 17.00
CA ALA A 148 -11.13 -5.99 15.89
C ALA A 148 -11.00 -6.74 14.55
N GLY A 149 -11.71 -7.86 14.40
CA GLY A 149 -11.72 -8.63 13.16
C GLY A 149 -12.24 -7.83 11.96
N LYS A 150 -11.96 -8.30 10.75
CA LYS A 150 -12.47 -7.75 9.49
C LYS A 150 -12.88 -8.91 8.59
N ALA A 151 -14.09 -8.87 8.04
CA ALA A 151 -14.53 -9.75 6.97
C ALA A 151 -14.62 -8.96 5.67
N GLU A 152 -14.19 -9.55 4.57
CA GLU A 152 -14.19 -8.94 3.25
C GLU A 152 -14.59 -9.98 2.20
N LEU A 153 -15.40 -9.55 1.25
CA LEU A 153 -15.90 -10.32 0.14
C LEU A 153 -15.58 -9.54 -1.14
N GLN A 154 -14.79 -10.15 -2.02
CA GLN A 154 -14.40 -9.58 -3.29
C GLN A 154 -14.98 -10.44 -4.41
N TYR A 155 -15.57 -9.81 -5.40
CA TYR A 155 -16.02 -10.45 -6.61
C TYR A 155 -15.31 -9.81 -7.80
N LEU A 156 -14.51 -10.60 -8.49
CA LEU A 156 -13.77 -10.19 -9.66
C LEU A 156 -14.33 -10.87 -10.90
N HIS A 157 -14.73 -10.05 -11.86
CA HIS A 157 -15.15 -10.45 -13.19
C HIS A 157 -14.34 -9.67 -14.22
N GLU A 158 -14.32 -10.13 -15.47
CA GLU A 158 -13.44 -9.61 -16.54
C GLU A 158 -13.46 -8.08 -16.71
N TYR A 159 -14.59 -7.43 -16.42
CA TYR A 159 -14.78 -5.98 -16.58
C TYR A 159 -15.21 -5.28 -15.29
N THR A 160 -15.35 -6.02 -14.19
CA THR A 160 -15.96 -5.50 -12.95
C THR A 160 -15.29 -6.11 -11.73
N GLY A 161 -14.86 -5.27 -10.79
CA GLY A 161 -14.42 -5.68 -9.47
C GLY A 161 -15.31 -5.06 -8.41
N ILE A 162 -15.87 -5.85 -7.51
CA ILE A 162 -16.65 -5.36 -6.37
C ILE A 162 -16.00 -5.89 -5.11
N SER A 163 -15.78 -5.04 -4.12
CA SER A 163 -15.33 -5.45 -2.79
C SER A 163 -16.24 -4.85 -1.73
N ALA A 164 -16.71 -5.71 -0.83
CA ALA A 164 -17.47 -5.32 0.35
C ALA A 164 -16.74 -5.84 1.59
N SER A 165 -16.50 -4.98 2.57
CA SER A 165 -15.88 -5.36 3.82
C SER A 165 -16.59 -4.77 5.04
N VAL A 166 -16.49 -5.47 6.16
CA VAL A 166 -17.12 -5.12 7.43
C VAL A 166 -16.18 -5.41 8.59
N GLY A 167 -16.04 -4.45 9.50
CA GLY A 167 -15.40 -4.67 10.79
C GLY A 167 -16.24 -5.59 11.67
N LEU A 168 -15.63 -6.62 12.25
CA LEU A 168 -16.26 -7.58 13.18
C LEU A 168 -16.08 -7.08 14.63
N ASN A 169 -16.59 -5.88 14.89
CA ASN A 169 -16.48 -5.20 16.17
C ASN A 169 -17.84 -4.62 16.60
N SER A 170 -17.94 -4.02 17.79
CA SER A 170 -19.21 -3.43 18.29
C SER A 170 -19.67 -2.18 17.52
N LYS A 171 -18.80 -1.62 16.67
CA LYS A 171 -18.96 -0.39 15.90
C LYS A 171 -18.53 -0.64 14.44
N PRO A 172 -19.21 -1.55 13.73
CA PRO A 172 -18.71 -2.06 12.45
C PRO A 172 -18.54 -0.94 11.43
N LEU A 173 -17.31 -0.80 10.91
CA LEU A 173 -17.07 0.03 9.74
C LEU A 173 -17.32 -0.82 8.51
N VAL A 174 -18.30 -0.42 7.71
CA VAL A 174 -18.67 -1.05 6.45
C VAL A 174 -17.99 -0.29 5.33
N ASN A 175 -17.29 -0.98 4.44
CA ASN A 175 -16.67 -0.39 3.27
C ASN A 175 -17.14 -1.13 2.02
N LEU A 176 -17.56 -0.38 1.02
CA LEU A 176 -18.02 -0.88 -0.26
C LEU A 176 -17.27 -0.15 -1.35
N SER A 177 -16.60 -0.91 -2.21
CA SER A 177 -15.89 -0.39 -3.36
C SER A 177 -16.28 -1.17 -4.61
N GLY A 178 -16.30 -0.46 -5.73
CA GLY A 178 -16.70 -1.00 -7.01
C GLY A 178 -15.90 -0.36 -8.11
N VAL A 179 -15.54 -1.16 -9.10
CA VAL A 179 -14.81 -0.73 -10.28
C VAL A 179 -15.38 -1.40 -11.50
N VAL A 180 -15.57 -0.62 -12.56
CA VAL A 180 -16.03 -1.09 -13.86
C VAL A 180 -15.11 -0.48 -14.90
N GLY A 181 -14.57 -1.32 -15.77
CA GLY A 181 -13.62 -0.86 -16.76
C GLY A 181 -13.21 -1.94 -17.74
N ASN A 182 -12.58 -1.51 -18.82
CA ASN A 182 -11.91 -2.36 -19.77
C ASN A 182 -10.40 -2.07 -19.76
N LYS A 183 -9.66 -2.60 -20.72
CA LYS A 183 -8.20 -2.41 -20.82
C LYS A 183 -7.78 -0.95 -21.08
N VAL A 184 -8.69 -0.09 -21.52
CA VAL A 184 -8.41 1.29 -21.95
C VAL A 184 -8.94 2.32 -20.95
N VAL A 185 -10.11 2.08 -20.36
CA VAL A 185 -10.75 3.01 -19.41
C VAL A 185 -11.32 2.26 -18.23
N ALA A 186 -11.19 2.82 -17.04
CA ALA A 186 -11.81 2.28 -15.83
C ALA A 186 -12.33 3.41 -14.93
N VAL A 187 -13.47 3.17 -14.32
CA VAL A 187 -14.12 4.06 -13.36
C VAL A 187 -14.37 3.26 -12.09
N GLY A 188 -14.14 3.87 -10.94
CA GLY A 188 -14.51 3.25 -9.69
C GLY A 188 -15.00 4.24 -8.66
N ALA A 189 -15.59 3.69 -7.60
CA ALA A 189 -15.91 4.41 -6.38
C ALA A 189 -15.63 3.55 -5.15
N ASP A 190 -15.39 4.21 -4.01
CA ASP A 190 -15.19 3.57 -2.72
C ASP A 190 -15.82 4.39 -1.61
N VAL A 191 -16.66 3.75 -0.82
CA VAL A 191 -17.46 4.37 0.21
C VAL A 191 -17.27 3.60 1.51
N ALA A 192 -17.07 4.31 2.62
CA ALA A 192 -17.04 3.74 3.96
C ALA A 192 -18.09 4.41 4.84
N TYR A 193 -18.83 3.59 5.57
CA TYR A 193 -19.86 3.97 6.51
C TYR A 193 -19.50 3.47 7.90
N ASP A 194 -19.50 4.37 8.87
CA ASP A 194 -19.32 4.04 10.28
C ASP A 194 -20.68 3.96 10.96
N THR A 195 -21.05 2.76 11.41
CA THR A 195 -22.34 2.53 12.07
C THR A 195 -22.44 3.17 13.45
N ALA A 196 -21.32 3.53 14.09
CA ALA A 196 -21.33 4.15 15.41
C ALA A 196 -21.71 5.63 15.35
N THR A 197 -21.21 6.32 14.33
CA THR A 197 -21.49 7.75 14.10
C THR A 197 -22.65 7.98 13.15
N GLY A 198 -23.07 6.95 12.40
CA GLY A 198 -24.10 7.06 11.37
C GLY A 198 -23.65 7.86 10.14
N ASN A 199 -22.33 8.05 9.97
CA ASN A 199 -21.76 8.95 8.97
C ASN A 199 -20.91 8.20 7.93
N LEU A 200 -20.86 8.77 6.73
CA LEU A 200 -19.90 8.37 5.71
C LEU A 200 -18.51 8.90 6.09
N THR A 201 -17.61 7.99 6.43
CA THR A 201 -16.22 8.29 6.79
C THR A 201 -15.32 8.41 5.56
N LYS A 202 -15.70 7.76 4.45
CA LYS A 202 -14.97 7.83 3.18
C LYS A 202 -15.95 7.85 2.01
N TYR A 203 -15.71 8.72 1.04
CA TYR A 203 -16.27 8.60 -0.31
C TYR A 203 -15.22 9.10 -1.30
N ASN A 204 -14.74 8.17 -2.11
CA ASN A 204 -13.71 8.43 -3.11
C ASN A 204 -14.24 7.99 -4.47
N ALA A 205 -13.80 8.68 -5.51
CA ALA A 205 -14.10 8.33 -6.89
C ALA A 205 -12.81 8.37 -7.70
N GLY A 206 -12.69 7.50 -8.70
CA GLY A 206 -11.51 7.42 -9.54
C GLY A 206 -11.86 7.14 -10.99
N PHE A 207 -11.08 7.73 -11.89
CA PHE A 207 -11.12 7.46 -13.31
C PHE A 207 -9.70 7.27 -13.82
N SER A 208 -9.47 6.23 -14.62
CA SER A 208 -8.18 5.99 -15.24
C SER A 208 -8.34 5.67 -16.73
N VAL A 209 -7.32 6.06 -17.48
CA VAL A 209 -7.15 5.78 -18.89
C VAL A 209 -5.79 5.12 -19.07
N THR A 210 -5.81 3.94 -19.67
CA THR A 210 -4.64 3.13 -19.96
C THR A 210 -4.46 3.02 -21.47
N ASN A 211 -3.26 3.31 -21.93
CA ASN A 211 -2.78 3.07 -23.29
C ASN A 211 -1.59 2.09 -23.24
N ALA A 212 -1.04 1.72 -24.39
CA ALA A 212 0.04 0.72 -24.46
C ALA A 212 1.23 1.06 -23.55
N ASP A 213 1.65 2.32 -23.53
CA ASP A 213 2.84 2.78 -22.80
C ASP A 213 2.52 3.82 -21.71
N LEU A 214 1.26 4.21 -21.55
CA LEU A 214 0.85 5.38 -20.76
C LEU A 214 -0.37 5.08 -19.91
N ILE A 215 -0.34 5.53 -18.65
CA ILE A 215 -1.49 5.47 -17.76
C ILE A 215 -1.70 6.86 -17.15
N ALA A 216 -2.91 7.40 -17.31
CA ALA A 216 -3.33 8.62 -16.65
C ALA A 216 -4.50 8.29 -15.73
N ALA A 217 -4.50 8.81 -14.50
CA ALA A 217 -5.60 8.63 -13.58
C ALA A 217 -5.90 9.90 -12.80
N VAL A 218 -7.19 10.15 -12.56
CA VAL A 218 -7.69 11.25 -11.75
C VAL A 218 -8.56 10.66 -10.66
N THR A 219 -8.31 11.07 -9.43
CA THR A 219 -9.01 10.57 -8.26
C THR A 219 -9.44 11.70 -7.35
N LEU A 220 -10.65 11.57 -6.83
CA LEU A 220 -11.22 12.44 -5.83
C LEU A 220 -11.22 11.67 -4.50
N ASN A 221 -10.50 12.19 -3.52
CA ASN A 221 -10.25 11.57 -2.24
C ASN A 221 -10.74 12.45 -1.09
N ASN A 222 -10.69 11.91 0.13
CA ASN A 222 -10.94 12.65 1.37
C ASN A 222 -12.28 13.38 1.36
N LYS A 223 -13.36 12.67 1.00
CA LYS A 223 -14.70 13.27 0.95
C LYS A 223 -14.78 14.45 -0.03
N GLY A 224 -14.09 14.35 -1.16
CA GLY A 224 -14.08 15.43 -2.16
C GLY A 224 -13.10 16.57 -1.86
N ASP A 225 -12.33 16.50 -0.77
CA ASP A 225 -11.36 17.54 -0.43
C ASP A 225 -10.09 17.49 -1.27
N SER A 226 -9.67 16.31 -1.74
CA SER A 226 -8.37 16.16 -2.41
C SER A 226 -8.55 15.61 -3.82
N LEU A 227 -8.15 16.39 -4.81
CA LEU A 227 -8.11 15.99 -6.22
C LEU A 227 -6.68 15.61 -6.60
N THR A 228 -6.46 14.35 -6.96
CA THR A 228 -5.15 13.82 -7.34
C THR A 228 -5.18 13.39 -8.80
N ALA A 229 -4.33 14.01 -9.61
CA ALA A 229 -4.04 13.61 -10.98
C ALA A 229 -2.66 12.94 -11.03
N SER A 230 -2.58 11.78 -11.66
CA SER A 230 -1.35 11.00 -11.82
C SER A 230 -1.13 10.65 -13.29
N TYR A 231 0.13 10.60 -13.67
CA TYR A 231 0.59 10.33 -15.01
C TYR A 231 1.79 9.38 -14.94
N TYR A 232 1.73 8.31 -15.70
CA TYR A 232 2.77 7.29 -15.81
C TYR A 232 3.05 7.00 -17.27
N HIS A 233 4.32 6.92 -17.63
CA HIS A 233 4.77 6.64 -18.98
C HIS A 233 5.98 5.70 -18.97
N LEU A 234 5.83 4.56 -19.61
CA LEU A 234 6.90 3.63 -19.95
C LEU A 234 7.61 4.14 -21.22
N VAL A 235 8.77 4.77 -21.05
CA VAL A 235 9.53 5.37 -22.15
C VAL A 235 10.25 4.29 -22.97
N ASN A 236 10.78 3.26 -22.30
CA ASN A 236 11.48 2.18 -22.96
C ASN A 236 11.27 0.87 -22.21
N ALA A 237 10.56 -0.07 -22.85
CA ALA A 237 10.29 -1.40 -22.32
C ALA A 237 11.56 -2.27 -22.19
N GLY A 238 12.55 -2.10 -23.08
CA GLY A 238 13.78 -2.91 -23.07
C GLY A 238 14.68 -2.64 -21.86
N ASN A 239 14.74 -1.37 -21.42
CA ASN A 239 15.55 -0.94 -20.27
C ASN A 239 14.68 -0.56 -19.06
N ASN A 240 13.41 -0.98 -19.04
CA ASN A 240 12.42 -0.71 -17.99
C ASN A 240 12.43 0.76 -17.49
N THR A 241 12.57 1.70 -18.41
CA THR A 241 12.70 3.13 -18.11
C THR A 241 11.32 3.76 -18.06
N THR A 242 10.94 4.24 -16.90
CA THR A 242 9.61 4.79 -16.65
C THR A 242 9.72 6.15 -15.99
N VAL A 243 8.78 7.03 -16.30
CA VAL A 243 8.66 8.34 -15.69
C VAL A 243 7.22 8.55 -15.26
N GLY A 244 7.04 9.37 -14.24
CA GLY A 244 5.72 9.73 -13.79
C GLY A 244 5.68 11.03 -13.03
N ALA A 245 4.49 11.63 -13.00
CA ALA A 245 4.18 12.82 -12.22
C ALA A 245 2.83 12.65 -11.52
N GLU A 246 2.72 13.20 -10.32
CA GLU A 246 1.46 13.32 -9.58
C GLU A 246 1.29 14.75 -9.09
N MET A 247 0.07 15.24 -9.21
CA MET A 247 -0.37 16.52 -8.67
C MET A 247 -1.59 16.27 -7.81
N THR A 248 -1.49 16.62 -6.53
CA THR A 248 -2.62 16.62 -5.59
C THR A 248 -2.94 18.04 -5.19
N HIS A 249 -4.19 18.44 -5.40
CA HIS A 249 -4.75 19.70 -4.91
C HIS A 249 -5.70 19.41 -3.75
N SER A 250 -5.49 20.05 -2.61
CA SER A 250 -6.44 20.02 -1.47
C SER A 250 -7.24 21.30 -1.45
N PHE A 251 -8.57 21.19 -1.54
CA PHE A 251 -9.50 22.32 -1.57
C PHE A 251 -9.59 23.02 -0.21
N SER A 252 -9.55 22.29 0.91
CA SER A 252 -9.60 22.85 2.27
C SER A 252 -8.38 23.71 2.60
N SER A 253 -7.18 23.23 2.26
CA SER A 253 -5.92 23.93 2.53
C SER A 253 -5.49 24.86 1.40
N ASN A 254 -6.13 24.76 0.23
CA ASN A 254 -5.75 25.43 -1.01
C ASN A 254 -4.26 25.25 -1.36
N GLN A 255 -3.73 24.04 -1.09
CA GLN A 255 -2.34 23.69 -1.35
C GLN A 255 -2.22 22.69 -2.49
N ASN A 256 -1.13 22.83 -3.25
CA ASN A 256 -0.75 21.93 -4.34
C ASN A 256 0.50 21.16 -3.94
N THR A 257 0.43 19.83 -4.02
CA THR A 257 1.58 18.94 -3.89
C THR A 257 1.87 18.35 -5.26
N ILE A 258 3.08 18.53 -5.76
CA ILE A 258 3.51 17.95 -7.03
C ILE A 258 4.72 17.07 -6.76
N THR A 259 4.65 15.83 -7.23
CA THR A 259 5.71 14.82 -7.10
C THR A 259 6.06 14.27 -8.47
N PHE A 260 7.34 14.24 -8.79
CA PHE A 260 7.87 13.62 -9.98
C PHE A 260 8.72 12.42 -9.59
N GLY A 261 8.74 11.39 -10.43
CA GLY A 261 9.64 10.27 -10.24
C GLY A 261 10.00 9.59 -11.54
N SER A 262 11.11 8.88 -11.47
CA SER A 262 11.67 8.15 -12.59
C SER A 262 12.32 6.86 -12.09
N GLN A 263 12.21 5.82 -12.90
CA GLN A 263 12.88 4.55 -12.68
C GLN A 263 13.62 4.17 -13.95
N HIS A 264 14.79 3.59 -13.77
CA HIS A 264 15.63 3.12 -14.85
C HIS A 264 16.34 1.83 -14.44
N ALA A 265 16.30 0.80 -15.28
CA ALA A 265 17.14 -0.37 -15.09
C ALA A 265 18.53 -0.08 -15.68
N LEU A 266 19.55 -0.08 -14.84
CA LEU A 266 20.95 0.08 -15.26
C LEU A 266 21.47 -1.19 -15.92
N ASP A 267 21.02 -2.34 -15.42
CA ASP A 267 21.32 -3.67 -15.94
C ASP A 267 20.12 -4.60 -15.59
N PRO A 268 20.08 -5.85 -16.09
CA PRO A 268 18.96 -6.78 -15.82
C PRO A 268 18.72 -7.08 -14.33
N PHE A 269 19.68 -6.78 -13.46
CA PHE A 269 19.66 -7.06 -12.03
C PHE A 269 19.63 -5.77 -11.17
N THR A 270 19.93 -4.60 -11.72
CA THR A 270 20.04 -3.33 -11.00
C THR A 270 19.02 -2.31 -11.48
N THR A 271 18.16 -1.85 -10.58
CA THR A 271 17.17 -0.80 -10.82
C THR A 271 17.45 0.42 -9.94
N VAL A 272 17.38 1.61 -10.53
CA VAL A 272 17.45 2.88 -9.82
C VAL A 272 16.10 3.57 -9.91
N LYS A 273 15.65 4.16 -8.79
CA LYS A 273 14.49 5.03 -8.72
C LYS A 273 14.88 6.37 -8.11
N ALA A 274 14.30 7.44 -8.61
CA ALA A 274 14.42 8.77 -8.02
C ALA A 274 13.04 9.40 -7.95
N ARG A 275 12.79 10.18 -6.90
CA ARG A 275 11.58 10.98 -6.75
C ARG A 275 11.91 12.34 -6.15
N TYR A 276 11.10 13.32 -6.49
CA TYR A 276 11.21 14.67 -5.96
C TYR A 276 9.82 15.27 -5.77
N ASN A 277 9.61 15.97 -4.64
CA ASN A 277 8.40 16.74 -4.42
C ASN A 277 8.66 18.25 -4.30
N ASN A 278 7.64 19.06 -4.56
CA ASN A 278 7.69 20.52 -4.43
C ASN A 278 7.86 21.05 -2.99
N HIS A 279 7.68 20.19 -1.98
CA HIS A 279 8.00 20.49 -0.59
C HIS A 279 9.50 20.44 -0.31
N GLY A 280 10.33 20.00 -1.27
CA GLY A 280 11.78 19.92 -1.13
C GLY A 280 12.29 18.52 -0.76
N MET A 281 11.43 17.51 -0.72
CA MET A 281 11.84 16.15 -0.42
C MET A 281 12.37 15.47 -1.69
N ALA A 282 13.66 15.16 -1.72
CA ALA A 282 14.29 14.35 -2.74
C ALA A 282 14.57 12.95 -2.17
N SER A 283 14.20 11.89 -2.89
CA SER A 283 14.56 10.52 -2.51
C SER A 283 15.15 9.78 -3.68
N ALA A 284 16.15 8.95 -3.42
CA ALA A 284 16.78 8.08 -4.40
C ALA A 284 16.87 6.66 -3.84
N LEU A 285 16.81 5.68 -4.73
CA LEU A 285 16.89 4.27 -4.40
C LEU A 285 17.69 3.54 -5.47
N ILE A 286 18.55 2.64 -5.03
CA ILE A 286 19.20 1.65 -5.88
C ILE A 286 18.89 0.26 -5.32
N GLN A 287 18.41 -0.62 -6.17
CA GLN A 287 18.09 -2.00 -5.85
C GLN A 287 18.88 -2.92 -6.78
N HIS A 288 19.57 -3.90 -6.22
CA HIS A 288 20.40 -4.85 -6.93
C HIS A 288 20.00 -6.28 -6.57
N GLU A 289 19.72 -7.10 -7.59
CA GLU A 289 19.44 -8.52 -7.49
C GLU A 289 20.73 -9.33 -7.58
N TRP A 290 21.30 -9.69 -6.43
CA TRP A 290 22.55 -10.44 -6.37
C TRP A 290 22.37 -11.96 -6.49
N ARG A 291 21.16 -12.47 -6.24
CA ARG A 291 20.72 -13.86 -6.47
C ARG A 291 19.26 -13.85 -6.86
N PRO A 292 18.77 -14.87 -7.61
CA PRO A 292 17.36 -14.96 -7.99
C PRO A 292 16.44 -14.74 -6.78
N LYS A 293 15.55 -13.75 -6.88
CA LYS A 293 14.57 -13.39 -5.84
C LYS A 293 15.16 -12.83 -4.53
N SER A 294 16.45 -12.53 -4.48
CA SER A 294 17.13 -11.89 -3.35
C SER A 294 17.65 -10.52 -3.75
N PHE A 295 17.27 -9.49 -2.99
CA PHE A 295 17.50 -8.09 -3.34
C PHE A 295 18.24 -7.34 -2.25
N PHE A 296 19.19 -6.52 -2.66
CA PHE A 296 19.83 -5.51 -1.84
C PHE A 296 19.32 -4.14 -2.28
N THR A 297 18.71 -3.38 -1.37
CA THR A 297 18.12 -2.08 -1.65
C THR A 297 18.73 -1.04 -0.72
N LEU A 298 19.33 0.00 -1.29
CA LEU A 298 19.79 1.18 -0.58
C LEU A 298 18.87 2.35 -0.97
N SER A 299 18.29 3.03 0.01
CA SER A 299 17.44 4.19 -0.22
C SER A 299 17.87 5.38 0.63
N THR A 300 17.74 6.57 0.06
CA THR A 300 18.11 7.83 0.72
C THR A 300 16.99 8.84 0.53
N GLU A 301 16.79 9.68 1.55
CA GLU A 301 15.83 10.77 1.52
C GLU A 301 16.47 12.02 2.16
N VAL A 302 16.40 13.13 1.43
CA VAL A 302 17.01 14.40 1.80
C VAL A 302 15.98 15.52 1.66
N ASP A 303 15.86 16.34 2.69
CA ASP A 303 15.12 17.58 2.64
C ASP A 303 16.03 18.69 2.07
N THR A 304 15.81 19.04 0.81
CA THR A 304 16.59 20.05 0.09
C THR A 304 16.34 21.48 0.57
N LYS A 305 15.27 21.74 1.34
CA LYS A 305 15.01 23.05 1.95
C LYS A 305 15.63 23.17 3.33
N ALA A 306 15.94 22.05 3.98
CA ALA A 306 16.61 21.97 5.26
C ALA A 306 17.83 21.04 5.17
N ILE A 307 18.80 21.36 4.29
CA ILE A 307 20.02 20.55 4.08
C ILE A 307 20.84 20.40 5.36
N GLU A 308 20.71 21.33 6.29
CA GLU A 308 21.33 21.28 7.63
C GLU A 308 20.72 20.18 8.52
N LYS A 309 19.56 19.64 8.14
CA LYS A 309 18.88 18.53 8.81
C LYS A 309 19.44 17.20 8.28
N SER A 310 19.75 16.27 9.18
CA SER A 310 20.36 14.98 8.83
C SER A 310 19.57 14.24 7.74
N SER A 311 20.28 13.82 6.69
CA SER A 311 19.75 12.96 5.63
C SER A 311 19.36 11.59 6.18
N LYS A 312 18.24 11.03 5.71
CA LYS A 312 17.84 9.69 6.10
C LYS A 312 18.37 8.67 5.09
N VAL A 313 18.97 7.60 5.59
CA VAL A 313 19.48 6.51 4.76
C VAL A 313 18.93 5.21 5.32
N GLY A 314 18.25 4.45 4.46
CA GLY A 314 17.74 3.13 4.78
C GLY A 314 18.39 2.05 3.93
N LEU A 315 18.46 0.87 4.52
CA LEU A 315 19.07 -0.31 3.92
C LEU A 315 18.09 -1.47 4.06
N SER A 316 17.68 -2.06 2.95
CA SER A 316 16.86 -3.26 2.95
C SER A 316 17.57 -4.43 2.29
N LEU A 317 17.58 -5.57 2.99
CA LEU A 317 18.10 -6.83 2.47
C LEU A 317 16.99 -7.87 2.51
N VAL A 318 16.61 -8.37 1.34
CA VAL A 318 15.60 -9.41 1.15
C VAL A 318 16.29 -10.67 0.64
N LEU A 319 16.15 -11.77 1.38
CA LEU A 319 16.74 -13.06 1.07
C LEU A 319 15.65 -14.09 0.83
N LYS A 320 15.77 -14.78 -0.31
CA LYS A 320 14.96 -15.95 -0.67
C LYS A 320 15.93 -17.03 -1.16
N PRO A 321 16.21 -18.07 -0.35
CA PRO A 321 17.08 -19.17 -0.72
C PRO A 321 16.41 -20.10 -1.75
#